data_AF-A0A6J8B798-F1
#
_entry.id   AF-A0A6J8B798-F1
#
_cell.length_a   1.000
_cell.length_b   1.000
_cell.length_c   1.000
_cell.angle_alpha   90.00
_cell.angle_beta   90.00
_cell.angle_gamma   90.00
#
_symmetry.space_group_name_H-M   'P 1'
#
loop_
_entity.id
_entity.type
_entity.pdbx_description
1 polymer ?
#
loop_
_entity_poly.entity_id
_entity_poly.type
_entity_poly.pdbx_seq_one_letter_code
_entity_poly.pdbx_strand_id
1 'polypeptide(L)'
;MKTFVVLIAFMQLAIVASLRKRKPVSITLNAGKEIPLDKIKAVSKQNSDSISAIKSRLTDLSKAVNGLLKTTVQQADPASDGYIGCYKDDSNRHLKYKISNLGNSITLAKCREHCKGYKYTGLQWRTYCLCGNELANKQYPRIPESDCNMACAGEKNRMCGSGYRNSIYLVKP
;
A
#
# COMPACT_ATOMS: atom_id res chain seq x y z
N MET A 1 39.56 20.87 40.29
CA MET A 1 38.70 21.06 39.09
C MET A 1 39.12 22.24 38.21
N LYS A 2 39.51 23.41 38.75
CA LYS A 2 39.90 24.59 37.92
C LYS A 2 41.15 24.37 37.06
N THR A 3 42.13 23.58 37.51
CA THR A 3 43.37 23.30 36.77
C THR A 3 43.20 22.38 35.56
N PHE A 4 42.18 21.51 35.57
CA PHE A 4 41.93 20.53 34.49
C PHE A 4 41.26 21.17 33.27
N VAL A 5 40.39 22.16 33.49
CA VAL A 5 39.71 22.91 32.42
C VAL A 5 40.71 23.77 31.62
N VAL A 6 41.71 24.33 32.31
CA VAL A 6 42.77 25.13 31.68
C VAL A 6 43.63 24.27 30.75
N LEU A 7 43.99 23.03 31.15
CA LEU A 7 44.76 22.10 30.31
C LEU A 7 43.99 21.68 29.04
N ILE A 8 42.69 21.42 29.16
CA ILE A 8 41.84 21.05 28.01
C ILE A 8 41.74 22.23 27.02
N ALA A 9 41.57 23.46 27.51
CA ALA A 9 41.54 24.65 26.67
C ALA A 9 42.87 24.87 25.93
N PHE A 10 44.02 24.68 26.59
CA PHE A 10 45.34 24.76 25.95
C PHE A 10 45.56 23.64 24.93
N MET A 11 45.10 22.42 25.19
CA MET A 11 45.15 21.34 24.20
C MET A 11 44.27 21.64 22.97
N GLN A 12 43.08 22.20 23.16
CA GLN A 12 42.24 22.59 22.02
C GLN A 12 42.86 23.74 21.20
N LEU A 13 43.47 24.74 21.83
CA LEU A 13 44.20 25.79 21.12
C LEU A 13 45.42 25.24 20.36
N ALA A 14 46.17 24.30 20.95
CA ALA A 14 47.32 23.68 20.29
C ALA A 14 46.91 22.82 19.08
N ILE A 15 45.78 22.11 19.16
CA ILE A 15 45.22 21.34 18.04
C ILE A 15 44.76 22.29 16.92
N VAL A 16 44.06 23.38 17.25
CA VAL A 16 43.63 24.39 16.27
C VAL A 16 44.83 25.08 15.62
N ALA A 17 45.90 25.38 16.37
CA ALA A 17 47.14 25.96 15.85
C ALA A 17 47.92 24.99 14.95
N SER A 18 47.92 23.68 15.26
CA SER A 18 48.55 22.64 14.44
C SER A 18 47.79 22.42 13.11
N LEU A 19 46.45 22.53 13.12
CA LEU A 19 45.63 22.45 11.91
C LEU A 19 45.83 23.65 10.96
N ARG A 20 46.19 24.84 11.47
CA ARG A 20 46.49 26.02 10.64
C ARG A 20 47.84 25.95 9.91
N LYS A 21 48.75 25.04 10.30
CA LYS A 21 50.06 24.85 9.65
C LYS A 21 50.04 23.83 8.51
N ARG A 22 48.90 23.19 8.22
CA ARG A 22 48.80 22.26 7.08
C ARG A 22 48.76 23.07 5.78
N LYS A 23 49.81 22.93 4.95
CA LYS A 23 49.82 23.45 3.58
C LYS A 23 48.58 22.92 2.84
N PRO A 24 47.90 23.75 2.02
CA PRO A 24 46.72 23.31 1.30
C PRO A 24 47.09 22.11 0.40
N VAL A 25 46.23 21.09 0.40
CA VAL A 25 46.35 19.94 -0.51
C VAL A 25 46.11 20.46 -1.93
N SER A 26 47.15 20.48 -2.76
CA SER A 26 47.09 20.87 -4.17
C SER A 26 47.02 19.63 -5.06
N ILE A 27 45.98 19.55 -5.89
CA ILE A 27 45.79 18.49 -6.89
C ILE A 27 46.39 18.98 -8.20
N THR A 28 47.45 18.34 -8.68
CA THR A 28 48.13 18.74 -9.93
C THR A 28 47.42 18.13 -11.13
N LEU A 29 46.74 18.94 -11.94
CA LEU A 29 46.26 18.56 -13.27
C LEU A 29 47.27 19.07 -14.31
N ASN A 30 47.55 18.26 -15.34
CA ASN A 30 48.51 18.55 -16.42
C ASN A 30 48.18 19.86 -17.16
N ALA A 31 48.69 20.97 -16.63
CA ALA A 31 48.99 22.26 -17.28
C ALA A 31 49.06 23.37 -16.20
N GLY A 32 50.02 23.31 -15.26
CA GLY A 32 50.57 24.46 -14.50
C GLY A 32 49.64 25.47 -13.79
N LYS A 33 48.33 25.26 -13.72
CA LYS A 33 47.35 26.23 -13.20
C LYS A 33 46.79 25.69 -11.89
N GLU A 34 47.26 26.24 -10.77
CA GLU A 34 46.69 25.92 -9.46
C GLU A 34 45.21 26.33 -9.42
N ILE A 35 44.32 25.38 -9.13
CA ILE A 35 42.91 25.67 -8.90
C ILE A 35 42.76 26.11 -7.44
N PRO A 36 42.29 27.33 -7.17
CA PRO A 36 42.07 27.79 -5.81
C PRO A 36 41.13 26.84 -5.05
N LEU A 37 41.50 26.48 -3.83
CA LEU A 37 40.75 25.57 -2.96
C LEU A 37 39.28 26.00 -2.79
N ASP A 38 39.00 27.31 -2.82
CA ASP A 38 37.64 27.84 -2.71
C ASP A 38 36.76 27.48 -3.90
N LYS A 39 37.33 27.37 -5.11
CA LYS A 39 36.60 26.89 -6.29
C LYS A 39 36.26 25.41 -6.16
N ILE A 40 37.18 24.61 -5.63
CA ILE A 40 36.94 23.17 -5.38
C ILE A 40 35.85 22.99 -4.32
N LYS A 41 35.88 23.77 -3.23
CA LYS A 41 34.84 23.75 -2.20
C LYS A 41 33.48 24.21 -2.72
N ALA A 42 33.44 25.22 -3.60
CA ALA A 42 32.21 25.68 -4.22
C ALA A 42 31.57 24.59 -5.09
N VAL A 43 32.36 23.89 -5.93
CA VAL A 43 31.88 22.77 -6.74
C VAL A 43 31.43 21.60 -5.87
N SER A 44 32.18 21.27 -4.80
CA SER A 44 31.79 20.23 -3.85
C SER A 44 30.46 20.55 -3.15
N LYS A 45 30.23 21.81 -2.80
CA LYS A 45 28.98 22.27 -2.19
C LYS A 45 27.82 22.19 -3.19
N GLN A 46 28.03 22.67 -4.41
CA GLN A 46 27.04 22.60 -5.49
C GLN A 46 26.61 21.14 -5.78
N ASN A 47 27.56 20.21 -5.78
CA ASN A 47 27.27 18.78 -5.94
C ASN A 47 26.46 18.23 -4.75
N SER A 48 26.82 18.61 -3.52
CA SER A 48 26.08 18.22 -2.31
C SER A 48 24.63 18.74 -2.32
N ASP A 49 24.43 20.01 -2.70
CA ASP A 49 23.11 20.63 -2.76
C ASP A 49 22.23 19.96 -3.84
N SER A 50 22.83 19.62 -4.98
CA SER A 50 22.16 18.89 -6.06
C SER A 50 21.75 17.47 -5.65
N ILE A 51 22.61 16.75 -4.92
CA ILE A 51 22.29 15.43 -4.36
C ILE A 51 21.15 15.53 -3.34
N SER A 52 21.15 16.56 -2.49
CA SER A 52 20.08 16.80 -1.52
C SER A 52 18.74 17.02 -2.21
N ALA A 53 18.69 17.84 -3.27
CA ALA A 53 17.49 18.08 -4.06
C ALA A 53 16.95 16.80 -4.71
N ILE A 54 17.83 15.95 -5.27
CA ILE A 54 17.43 14.67 -5.86
C ILE A 54 16.83 13.74 -4.80
N LYS A 55 17.42 13.65 -3.60
CA LYS A 55 16.89 12.83 -2.49
C LYS A 55 15.51 13.29 -2.04
N SER A 56 15.29 14.60 -1.97
CA SER A 56 13.95 15.14 -1.65
C SER A 56 12.92 14.66 -2.66
N ARG A 57 13.21 14.82 -3.97
CA ARG A 57 12.30 14.41 -5.03
C ARG A 57 12.02 12.90 -5.02
N LEU A 58 13.01 12.07 -4.74
CA LEU A 58 12.82 10.61 -4.58
C LEU A 58 11.89 10.29 -3.40
N THR A 59 11.99 11.03 -2.31
CA THR A 59 11.13 10.86 -1.13
C THR A 59 9.68 11.25 -1.45
N ASP A 60 9.48 12.37 -2.17
CA ASP A 60 8.16 12.81 -2.61
C ASP A 60 7.52 11.81 -3.59
N LEU A 61 8.31 11.29 -4.53
CA LEU A 61 7.87 10.23 -5.45
C LEU A 61 7.47 8.95 -4.70
N SER A 62 8.28 8.52 -3.74
CA SER A 62 7.96 7.36 -2.90
C SER A 62 6.65 7.56 -2.14
N LYS A 63 6.44 8.74 -1.58
CA LYS A 63 5.19 9.08 -0.88
C LYS A 63 3.99 9.08 -1.82
N ALA A 64 4.13 9.64 -3.03
CA ALA A 64 3.08 9.65 -4.03
C ALA A 64 2.72 8.23 -4.49
N VAL A 65 3.72 7.39 -4.78
CA VAL A 65 3.53 5.98 -5.15
C VAL A 65 2.85 5.19 -4.04
N ASN A 66 3.26 5.37 -2.78
CA ASN A 66 2.62 4.73 -1.63
C ASN A 66 1.19 5.23 -1.41
N GLY A 67 0.90 6.50 -1.68
CA GLY A 67 -0.46 7.05 -1.67
C GLY A 67 -1.35 6.39 -2.73
N LEU A 68 -0.85 6.25 -3.96
CA LEU A 68 -1.56 5.58 -5.05
C LEU A 68 -1.77 4.08 -4.77
N LEU A 69 -0.74 3.38 -4.28
CA LEU A 69 -0.85 1.99 -3.82
C LEU A 69 -1.90 1.87 -2.73
N LYS A 70 -1.92 2.78 -1.74
CA LYS A 70 -2.93 2.78 -0.69
C LYS A 70 -4.34 2.97 -1.25
N THR A 71 -4.57 3.92 -2.15
CA THR A 71 -5.88 4.08 -2.82
C THR A 71 -6.29 2.84 -3.62
N THR A 72 -5.33 2.13 -4.22
CA THR A 72 -5.57 0.91 -5.01
C THR A 72 -5.80 -0.33 -4.12
N VAL A 73 -5.15 -0.40 -2.95
CA VAL A 73 -5.19 -1.53 -2.00
C VAL A 73 -6.33 -1.40 -0.99
N GLN A 74 -6.73 -0.18 -0.60
CA GLN A 74 -7.86 0.03 0.34
C GLN A 74 -9.22 -0.41 -0.24
N GLN A 75 -9.30 -0.69 -1.54
CA GLN A 75 -10.50 -1.22 -2.21
C GLN A 75 -10.51 -2.75 -2.32
N ALA A 76 -9.52 -3.43 -1.73
CA ALA A 76 -9.35 -4.88 -1.83
C ALA A 76 -8.88 -5.50 -0.50
N ASP A 77 -9.42 -5.06 0.64
CA ASP A 77 -9.44 -5.91 1.83
C ASP A 77 -10.78 -6.64 1.90
N PRO A 78 -10.83 -7.94 1.56
CA PRO A 78 -12.06 -8.72 1.71
C PRO A 78 -12.53 -8.76 3.18
N ALA A 79 -11.63 -8.64 4.15
CA ALA A 79 -11.96 -8.79 5.56
C ALA A 79 -12.75 -7.60 6.13
N SER A 80 -12.54 -6.36 5.66
CA SER A 80 -13.21 -5.17 6.20
C SER A 80 -14.71 -5.12 5.86
N ASP A 81 -15.12 -5.77 4.77
CA ASP A 81 -16.48 -5.72 4.27
C ASP A 81 -17.26 -7.00 4.57
N GLY A 82 -16.79 -7.82 5.52
CA GLY A 82 -17.45 -9.05 5.93
C GLY A 82 -17.46 -10.14 4.86
N TYR A 83 -16.46 -10.19 3.97
CA TYR A 83 -16.30 -11.32 3.05
C TYR A 83 -15.93 -12.58 3.82
N ILE A 84 -16.56 -13.69 3.45
CA ILE A 84 -16.35 -14.98 4.12
C ILE A 84 -15.57 -15.94 3.23
N GLY A 85 -15.81 -15.89 1.91
CA GLY A 85 -15.09 -16.71 0.94
C GLY A 85 -15.91 -17.06 -0.30
N CYS A 86 -15.25 -17.77 -1.22
CA CYS A 86 -15.87 -18.38 -2.40
C CYS A 86 -16.43 -19.77 -2.08
N TYR A 87 -17.70 -20.01 -2.43
CA TYR A 87 -18.39 -21.28 -2.17
C TYR A 87 -19.03 -21.83 -3.44
N LYS A 88 -18.98 -23.15 -3.59
CA LYS A 88 -19.70 -23.85 -4.65
C LYS A 88 -21.21 -23.65 -4.47
N ASP A 89 -21.92 -23.51 -5.60
CA ASP A 89 -23.38 -23.56 -5.69
C ASP A 89 -23.79 -24.59 -6.75
N ASP A 90 -25.08 -24.88 -6.84
CA ASP A 90 -25.68 -25.70 -7.88
C ASP A 90 -27.16 -25.31 -8.10
N SER A 91 -27.89 -26.11 -8.87
CA SER A 91 -29.32 -25.89 -9.14
C SER A 91 -30.19 -25.98 -7.89
N ASN A 92 -29.76 -26.69 -6.84
CA ASN A 92 -30.49 -26.81 -5.57
C ASN A 92 -30.26 -25.62 -4.63
N ARG A 93 -29.35 -24.72 -4.99
CA ARG A 93 -29.05 -23.45 -4.31
C ARG A 93 -28.53 -23.62 -2.88
N HIS A 94 -27.28 -23.23 -2.70
CA HIS A 94 -26.64 -23.06 -1.42
C HIS A 94 -27.42 -22.04 -0.55
N LEU A 95 -27.57 -20.80 -1.02
CA LEU A 95 -28.35 -19.77 -0.33
C LEU A 95 -29.75 -19.65 -0.97
N LYS A 96 -30.68 -20.51 -0.55
CA LYS A 96 -31.97 -20.72 -1.23
C LYS A 96 -33.15 -19.88 -0.77
N TYR A 97 -33.03 -19.10 0.31
CA TYR A 97 -34.23 -18.49 0.91
C TYR A 97 -34.80 -17.32 0.10
N LYS A 98 -33.94 -16.48 -0.47
CA LYS A 98 -34.34 -15.37 -1.36
C LYS A 98 -33.29 -15.18 -2.44
N ILE A 99 -33.75 -14.95 -3.66
CA ILE A 99 -32.91 -14.77 -4.84
C ILE A 99 -33.46 -13.59 -5.66
N SER A 100 -32.58 -12.68 -6.07
CA SER A 100 -32.96 -11.55 -6.92
C SER A 100 -31.86 -11.24 -7.93
N ASN A 101 -32.24 -10.92 -9.17
CA ASN A 101 -31.32 -10.39 -10.19
C ASN A 101 -31.45 -8.87 -10.24
N LEU A 102 -30.39 -8.16 -9.85
CA LEU A 102 -30.35 -6.70 -9.85
C LEU A 102 -29.67 -6.11 -11.10
N GLY A 103 -29.25 -6.96 -12.05
CA GLY A 103 -28.57 -6.55 -13.29
C GLY A 103 -27.36 -5.65 -13.03
N ASN A 104 -27.25 -4.58 -13.80
CA ASN A 104 -26.18 -3.59 -13.64
C ASN A 104 -26.25 -2.77 -12.35
N SER A 105 -27.34 -2.88 -11.59
CA SER A 105 -27.55 -2.09 -10.38
C SER A 105 -27.04 -2.79 -9.11
N ILE A 106 -26.58 -4.04 -9.20
CA ILE A 106 -26.07 -4.82 -8.07
C ILE A 106 -24.88 -4.18 -7.38
N THR A 107 -24.97 -4.09 -6.05
CA THR A 107 -23.87 -3.74 -5.14
C THR A 107 -23.99 -4.60 -3.89
N LEU A 108 -22.90 -4.75 -3.12
CA LEU A 108 -22.95 -5.48 -1.85
C LEU A 108 -24.00 -4.86 -0.90
N ALA A 109 -24.08 -3.53 -0.84
CA ALA A 109 -25.05 -2.82 -0.01
C ALA A 109 -26.50 -3.16 -0.37
N LYS A 110 -26.83 -3.26 -1.67
CA LYS A 110 -28.18 -3.63 -2.11
C LYS A 110 -28.51 -5.09 -1.83
N CYS A 111 -27.54 -6.00 -1.99
CA CYS A 111 -27.77 -7.39 -1.63
C CYS A 111 -27.92 -7.59 -0.12
N ARG A 112 -27.20 -6.82 0.71
CA ARG A 112 -27.40 -6.77 2.17
C ARG A 112 -28.79 -6.26 2.53
N GLU A 113 -29.23 -5.18 1.90
CA GLU A 113 -30.58 -4.64 2.06
C GLU A 113 -31.63 -5.71 1.71
N HIS A 114 -31.47 -6.36 0.55
CA HIS A 114 -32.36 -7.43 0.11
C HIS A 114 -32.37 -8.63 1.07
N CYS A 115 -31.23 -8.97 1.64
CA CYS A 115 -31.05 -10.07 2.58
C CYS A 115 -31.21 -9.69 4.05
N LYS A 116 -31.80 -8.53 4.38
CA LYS A 116 -32.14 -8.19 5.78
C LYS A 116 -32.96 -9.32 6.41
N GLY A 117 -32.53 -9.74 7.60
CA GLY A 117 -33.11 -10.87 8.34
C GLY A 117 -32.42 -12.22 8.12
N TYR A 118 -31.45 -12.30 7.21
CA TYR A 118 -30.60 -13.48 7.02
C TYR A 118 -29.18 -13.22 7.54
N LYS A 119 -28.40 -14.28 7.78
CA LYS A 119 -27.00 -14.17 8.21
C LYS A 119 -26.08 -13.79 7.05
N TYR A 120 -26.32 -14.38 5.88
CA TYR A 120 -25.41 -14.32 4.75
C TYR A 120 -26.10 -13.84 3.47
N THR A 121 -25.35 -13.11 2.67
CA THR A 121 -25.68 -12.82 1.28
C THR A 121 -24.61 -13.39 0.35
N GLY A 122 -25.05 -13.98 -0.76
CA GLY A 122 -24.19 -14.51 -1.81
C GLY A 122 -24.36 -13.66 -3.06
N LEU A 123 -23.24 -13.23 -3.62
CA LEU A 123 -23.20 -12.57 -4.92
C LEU A 123 -22.85 -13.62 -5.98
N GLN A 124 -23.68 -13.76 -7.00
CA GLN A 124 -23.51 -14.77 -8.05
C GLN A 124 -23.64 -14.17 -9.45
N TRP A 125 -22.82 -14.69 -10.37
CA TRP A 125 -22.92 -14.41 -11.80
C TRP A 125 -23.03 -12.91 -12.11
N ARG A 126 -22.30 -12.10 -11.34
CA ARG A 126 -22.20 -10.64 -11.49
C ARG A 126 -23.47 -9.84 -11.21
N THR A 127 -24.64 -10.46 -11.14
CA THR A 127 -25.94 -9.76 -11.12
C THR A 127 -26.94 -10.28 -10.10
N TYR A 128 -26.67 -11.41 -9.44
CA TYR A 128 -27.60 -12.03 -8.50
C TYR A 128 -27.20 -11.80 -7.04
N CYS A 129 -28.21 -11.52 -6.21
CA CYS A 129 -28.16 -11.62 -4.77
C CYS A 129 -28.88 -12.91 -4.33
N LEU A 130 -28.28 -13.65 -3.41
CA LEU A 130 -28.87 -14.83 -2.78
C LEU A 130 -28.80 -14.69 -1.26
N CYS A 131 -29.79 -15.17 -0.52
CA CYS A 131 -29.85 -15.03 0.94
C CYS A 131 -29.91 -16.40 1.63
N GLY A 132 -29.15 -16.53 2.72
CA GLY A 132 -28.95 -17.81 3.41
C GLY A 132 -28.59 -17.66 4.88
N ASN A 133 -28.77 -18.74 5.64
CA ASN A 133 -28.38 -18.82 7.05
C ASN A 133 -27.32 -19.91 7.31
N GLU A 134 -27.05 -20.74 6.31
CA GLU A 134 -26.07 -21.81 6.34
C GLU A 134 -24.99 -21.51 5.29
N LEU A 135 -23.75 -21.85 5.61
CA LEU A 135 -22.58 -21.36 4.87
C LEU A 135 -21.75 -22.48 4.22
N ALA A 136 -21.71 -23.66 4.80
CA ALA A 136 -20.92 -24.76 4.26
C ALA A 136 -21.50 -26.09 4.70
N ASN A 137 -21.49 -27.04 3.78
CA ASN A 137 -21.72 -28.45 4.06
C ASN A 137 -20.93 -29.28 3.03
N LYS A 138 -21.04 -30.62 3.07
CA LYS A 138 -20.35 -31.50 2.11
C LYS A 138 -20.68 -31.18 0.64
N GLN A 139 -21.87 -30.66 0.36
CA GLN A 139 -22.33 -30.32 -0.99
C GLN A 139 -21.84 -28.94 -1.45
N TYR A 140 -21.75 -27.98 -0.54
CA TYR A 140 -21.34 -26.60 -0.79
C TYR A 140 -20.05 -26.24 -0.04
N PRO A 141 -18.90 -26.85 -0.38
CA PRO A 141 -17.63 -26.53 0.25
C PRO A 141 -17.14 -25.14 -0.17
N ARG A 142 -16.23 -24.59 0.64
CA ARG A 142 -15.38 -23.47 0.22
C ARG A 142 -14.46 -23.94 -0.91
N ILE A 143 -14.27 -23.09 -1.91
CA ILE A 143 -13.46 -23.35 -3.11
C ILE A 143 -12.48 -22.18 -3.34
N PRO A 144 -11.49 -22.30 -4.24
CA PRO A 144 -10.52 -21.24 -4.49
C PRO A 144 -11.17 -19.91 -4.89
N GLU A 145 -10.60 -18.80 -4.41
CA GLU A 145 -11.13 -17.45 -4.67
C GLU A 145 -11.14 -17.09 -6.17
N SER A 146 -10.27 -17.72 -6.96
CA SER A 146 -10.23 -17.62 -8.43
C SER A 146 -11.54 -18.04 -9.10
N ASP A 147 -12.33 -18.90 -8.45
CA ASP A 147 -13.59 -19.40 -9.02
C ASP A 147 -14.76 -18.41 -8.82
N CYS A 148 -14.57 -17.38 -7.99
CA CYS A 148 -15.57 -16.33 -7.70
C CYS A 148 -15.11 -14.93 -8.14
N ASN A 149 -14.12 -14.85 -9.02
CA ASN A 149 -13.42 -13.61 -9.35
C ASN A 149 -14.15 -12.68 -10.34
N MET A 150 -15.42 -12.95 -10.71
CA MET A 150 -16.13 -12.04 -11.59
C MET A 150 -16.51 -10.76 -10.84
N ALA A 151 -16.20 -9.62 -11.42
CA ALA A 151 -16.61 -8.32 -10.89
C ALA A 151 -18.13 -8.14 -10.95
N CYS A 152 -18.72 -7.54 -9.89
CA CYS A 152 -20.13 -7.18 -9.91
C CYS A 152 -20.43 -6.20 -11.04
N ALA A 153 -21.62 -6.32 -11.64
CA ALA A 153 -21.99 -5.45 -12.74
C ALA A 153 -22.06 -3.96 -12.32
N GLY A 154 -22.55 -3.67 -11.11
CA GLY A 154 -22.68 -2.33 -10.54
C GLY A 154 -21.58 -1.92 -9.55
N GLU A 155 -20.62 -2.80 -9.24
CA GLU A 155 -19.54 -2.55 -8.28
C GLU A 155 -18.26 -3.26 -8.74
N LYS A 156 -17.49 -2.63 -9.63
CA LYS A 156 -16.42 -3.31 -10.41
C LYS A 156 -15.27 -3.87 -9.57
N ASN A 157 -15.05 -3.34 -8.38
CA ASN A 157 -13.98 -3.77 -7.48
C ASN A 157 -14.44 -4.85 -6.49
N ARG A 158 -15.63 -5.44 -6.70
CA ARG A 158 -16.23 -6.44 -5.81
C ARG A 158 -16.28 -7.81 -6.47
N MET A 159 -15.79 -8.84 -5.77
CA MET A 159 -15.99 -10.24 -6.15
C MET A 159 -17.48 -10.60 -6.07
N CYS A 160 -18.01 -11.11 -7.17
CA CYS A 160 -19.44 -11.30 -7.43
C CYS A 160 -19.75 -12.71 -7.94
N GLY A 161 -19.00 -13.69 -7.42
CA GLY A 161 -19.15 -15.09 -7.76
C GLY A 161 -18.78 -15.40 -9.20
N SER A 162 -19.32 -16.52 -9.68
CA SER A 162 -19.35 -16.90 -11.08
C SER A 162 -20.56 -17.84 -11.30
N GLY A 163 -20.63 -18.57 -12.40
CA GLY A 163 -21.81 -19.38 -12.70
C GLY A 163 -21.91 -20.52 -11.70
N TYR A 164 -22.92 -20.52 -10.83
CA TYR A 164 -23.02 -21.44 -9.68
C TYR A 164 -21.83 -21.39 -8.70
N ARG A 165 -21.22 -20.23 -8.52
CA ARG A 165 -20.23 -20.00 -7.46
C ARG A 165 -20.58 -18.69 -6.77
N ASN A 166 -20.61 -18.70 -5.44
CA ASN A 166 -21.07 -17.58 -4.64
C ASN A 166 -19.89 -16.93 -3.92
N SER A 167 -19.70 -15.63 -4.12
CA SER A 167 -18.94 -14.80 -3.19
C SER A 167 -19.84 -14.51 -1.98
N ILE A 168 -19.54 -15.10 -0.83
CA ILE A 168 -20.39 -14.99 0.36
C ILE A 168 -19.90 -13.87 1.28
N TYR A 169 -20.83 -13.04 1.74
CA TYR A 169 -20.61 -11.94 2.68
C TYR A 169 -21.61 -11.99 3.84
N LEU A 170 -21.24 -11.40 4.99
CA LEU A 170 -22.17 -11.13 6.08
C LEU A 170 -23.20 -10.07 5.69
N VAL A 171 -24.46 -10.26 6.09
CA VAL A 171 -25.52 -9.26 5.88
C VAL A 171 -25.32 -8.04 6.78
N LYS A 172 -24.95 -8.25 8.05
CA LYS A 172 -24.52 -7.20 8.99
C LYS A 172 -22.99 -7.29 9.12
N PRO A 173 -22.22 -6.26 8.76
CA PRO A 173 -20.81 -6.15 9.16
C PRO A 173 -20.68 -6.09 10.68
#